data_AF-A0A8E0V6W4-F1
#
_entry.id   AF-A0A8E0V6W4-F1
#
_cell.length_a   1.000
_cell.length_b   1.000
_cell.length_c   1.000
_cell.angle_alpha   90.00
_cell.angle_beta   90.00
_cell.angle_gamma   90.00
#
_symmetry.space_group_name_H-M   'P 1'
#
loop_
_entity.id
_entity.type
_entity.pdbx_description
1 polymer ?
#
loop_
_entity_poly.entity_id
_entity_poly.type
_entity_poly.pdbx_seq_one_letter_code
_entity_poly.pdbx_strand_id
1 'polypeptide(L)'
;MSENRTRFRLNQNRAPIYEALERFRQMRVVPFDVPGHKRGRGNPELTAFLGQQCVGVDVNSMKPLDNLCHPVSVIREAEELAADAFGAAHAFLMVGGTTSSVQSMVLTACKRGDEIILPRNVHRSVLNALVL
;
A
#
# COMPACT_ATOMS: atom_id res chain seq x y z
N MET A 1 -30.46 3.11 16.14
CA MET A 1 -30.49 4.25 15.20
C MET A 1 -29.73 3.83 13.96
N SER A 2 -30.45 3.42 12.92
CA SER A 2 -29.88 3.00 11.64
C SER A 2 -29.69 4.23 10.77
N GLU A 3 -28.51 4.85 10.79
CA GLU A 3 -28.16 5.85 9.78
C GLU A 3 -28.02 5.15 8.43
N ASN A 4 -29.06 5.26 7.63
CA ASN A 4 -29.06 4.90 6.23
C ASN A 4 -28.18 5.92 5.47
N ARG A 5 -26.86 5.82 5.62
CA ARG A 5 -25.93 6.55 4.78
C ARG A 5 -25.97 5.88 3.42
N THR A 6 -26.67 6.49 2.48
CA THR A 6 -26.51 6.21 1.05
C THR A 6 -25.04 6.46 0.71
N ARG A 7 -24.20 5.42 0.85
CA ARG A 7 -22.79 5.48 0.43
C ARG A 7 -22.84 5.70 -1.08
N PHE A 8 -22.52 6.92 -1.51
CA PHE A 8 -22.28 7.16 -2.92
C PHE A 8 -21.13 6.25 -3.33
N ARG A 9 -21.41 5.28 -4.19
CA ARG A 9 -20.36 4.41 -4.73
C ARG A 9 -19.33 5.27 -5.43
N LEU A 10 -18.07 5.06 -5.10
CA LEU A 10 -16.97 5.78 -5.73
C LEU A 10 -16.79 5.29 -7.17
N ASN A 11 -16.12 6.10 -7.99
CA ASN A 11 -15.82 5.71 -9.37
C ASN A 11 -14.71 4.66 -9.40
N GLN A 12 -15.09 3.40 -9.57
CA GLN A 12 -14.20 2.24 -9.61
C GLN A 12 -13.39 2.10 -10.92
N ASN A 13 -13.54 3.02 -11.87
CA ASN A 13 -12.72 3.05 -13.10
C ASN A 13 -11.40 3.83 -12.93
N ARG A 14 -11.10 4.30 -11.72
CA ARG A 14 -9.88 5.04 -11.41
C ARG A 14 -8.84 4.14 -10.74
N ALA A 15 -7.57 4.43 -11.01
CA ALA A 15 -6.44 3.77 -10.37
C ALA A 15 -5.46 4.84 -9.86
N PRO A 16 -5.73 5.47 -8.69
CA PRO A 16 -5.02 6.68 -8.25
C PRO A 16 -3.50 6.56 -8.22
N ILE A 17 -2.97 5.44 -7.72
CA ILE A 17 -1.52 5.18 -7.65
C ILE A 17 -0.93 5.09 -9.06
N TYR A 18 -1.56 4.32 -9.96
CA TYR A 18 -1.11 4.18 -11.35
C TYR A 18 -1.17 5.50 -12.11
N GLU A 19 -2.30 6.23 -12.02
CA GLU A 19 -2.47 7.55 -12.61
C GLU A 19 -1.40 8.54 -12.12
N ALA A 20 -1.09 8.51 -10.83
CA ALA A 20 -0.07 9.35 -10.22
C ALA A 20 1.34 9.03 -10.73
N LEU A 21 1.69 7.73 -10.84
CA LEU A 21 2.97 7.29 -11.41
C LEU A 21 3.11 7.70 -12.88
N GLU A 22 2.06 7.56 -13.67
CA GLU A 22 2.04 7.99 -15.07
C GLU A 22 2.21 9.50 -15.22
N ARG A 23 1.49 10.29 -14.43
CA ARG A 23 1.65 11.76 -14.38
C ARG A 23 3.07 12.13 -13.95
N PHE A 24 3.60 11.47 -12.92
CA PHE A 24 4.95 11.74 -12.43
C PHE A 24 6.02 11.47 -13.48
N ARG A 25 5.86 10.39 -14.25
CA ARG A 25 6.73 10.06 -15.38
C ARG A 25 6.73 11.16 -16.46
N GLN A 26 5.59 11.80 -16.72
CA GLN A 26 5.47 12.88 -17.70
C GLN A 26 6.10 14.20 -17.25
N MET A 27 6.20 14.47 -15.94
CA MET A 27 6.76 15.72 -15.40
C MET A 27 8.28 15.89 -15.60
N ARG A 28 8.99 14.86 -16.10
CA ARG A 28 10.45 14.88 -16.38
C ARG A 28 11.30 15.42 -15.22
N VAL A 29 10.89 15.16 -13.97
CA VAL A 29 11.62 15.57 -12.75
C VAL A 29 13.00 14.93 -12.75
N VAL A 30 14.05 15.70 -12.46
CA VAL A 30 15.42 15.19 -12.31
C VAL A 30 15.60 14.62 -10.89
N PRO A 31 15.87 13.32 -10.72
CA PRO A 31 15.96 12.71 -9.39
C PRO A 31 17.30 13.02 -8.73
N PHE A 32 17.29 13.81 -7.67
CA PHE A 32 18.41 13.93 -6.74
C PHE A 32 18.24 13.05 -5.49
N ASP A 33 17.02 12.55 -5.25
CA ASP A 33 16.68 11.65 -4.14
C ASP A 33 16.93 10.16 -4.48
N VAL A 34 16.75 9.27 -3.51
CA VAL A 34 16.70 7.82 -3.72
C VAL A 34 15.52 7.44 -4.64
N PRO A 35 15.56 6.26 -5.30
CA PRO A 35 16.63 5.27 -5.34
C PRO A 35 17.88 5.66 -6.15
N GLY A 36 19.03 5.06 -5.81
CA GLY A 36 20.34 5.37 -6.40
C GLY A 36 20.50 5.07 -7.89
N HIS A 37 19.67 4.20 -8.48
CA HIS A 37 19.70 3.93 -9.92
C HIS A 37 19.18 5.10 -10.76
N LYS A 38 18.57 6.15 -10.16
CA LYS A 38 18.13 7.38 -10.83
C LYS A 38 17.30 7.09 -12.10
N ARG A 39 16.27 6.24 -11.95
CA ARG A 39 15.42 5.74 -13.05
C ARG A 39 16.17 4.96 -14.14
N GLY A 40 17.26 4.33 -13.76
CA GLY A 40 18.05 3.43 -14.61
C GLY A 40 19.37 4.05 -15.12
N ARG A 41 19.50 5.38 -15.08
CA ARG A 41 20.71 6.07 -15.54
C ARG A 41 21.96 5.73 -14.71
N GLY A 42 21.77 5.49 -13.42
CA GLY A 42 22.84 5.10 -12.50
C GLY A 42 23.18 3.61 -12.53
N ASN A 43 22.36 2.78 -13.19
CA ASN A 43 22.62 1.34 -13.35
C ASN A 43 22.04 0.83 -14.70
N PRO A 44 22.81 0.95 -15.80
CA PRO A 44 22.38 0.48 -17.11
C PRO A 44 22.15 -1.03 -17.19
N GLU A 45 22.91 -1.83 -16.44
CA GLU A 45 22.75 -3.30 -16.40
C GLU A 45 21.40 -3.71 -15.81
N LEU A 46 21.00 -3.10 -14.69
CA LEU A 46 19.70 -3.31 -14.08
C LEU A 46 18.57 -2.89 -15.03
N THR A 47 18.77 -1.80 -15.75
CA THR A 47 17.80 -1.28 -16.74
C THR A 47 17.66 -2.22 -17.92
N ALA A 48 18.76 -2.81 -18.41
CA ALA A 48 18.73 -3.81 -19.46
C ALA A 48 18.01 -5.10 -19.02
N PHE A 49 18.17 -5.49 -17.75
CA PHE A 49 17.55 -6.69 -17.19
C PHE A 49 16.03 -6.53 -16.91
N LEU A 50 15.62 -5.48 -16.18
CA LEU A 50 14.22 -5.28 -15.78
C LEU A 50 13.40 -4.46 -16.77
N GLY A 51 14.06 -3.73 -17.66
CA GLY A 51 13.45 -2.82 -18.63
C GLY A 51 13.21 -1.41 -18.08
N GLN A 52 13.31 -0.42 -18.97
CA GLN A 52 13.19 1.01 -18.65
C GLN A 52 11.83 1.40 -18.04
N GLN A 53 10.76 0.67 -18.38
CA GLN A 53 9.42 0.93 -17.85
C GLN A 53 9.34 0.57 -16.37
N CYS A 54 9.88 -0.59 -15.97
CA CYS A 54 9.90 -1.06 -14.59
C CYS A 54 10.78 -0.16 -13.71
N VAL A 55 12.03 0.06 -14.13
CA VAL A 55 12.99 0.87 -13.37
C VAL A 55 12.61 2.36 -13.38
N GLY A 56 11.85 2.81 -14.38
CA GLY A 56 11.41 4.20 -14.51
C GLY A 56 10.31 4.60 -13.53
N VAL A 57 9.53 3.63 -13.03
CA VAL A 57 8.46 3.83 -12.04
C VAL A 57 8.87 3.42 -10.63
N ASP A 58 10.10 2.92 -10.44
CA ASP A 58 10.68 2.72 -9.11
C ASP A 58 11.15 4.07 -8.56
N VAL A 59 10.34 4.61 -7.65
CA VAL A 59 10.43 5.97 -7.13
C VAL A 59 10.10 5.98 -5.65
N ASN A 60 10.74 6.87 -4.90
CA ASN A 60 10.54 7.00 -3.46
C ASN A 60 9.20 7.70 -3.13
N SER A 61 8.88 7.76 -1.84
CA SER A 61 7.87 8.65 -1.30
C SER A 61 8.20 10.12 -1.57
N MET A 62 7.26 10.83 -2.17
CA MET A 62 7.39 12.25 -2.50
C MET A 62 6.02 12.90 -2.38
N LYS A 63 5.98 14.24 -2.27
CA LYS A 63 4.70 14.98 -2.23
C LYS A 63 3.69 14.57 -3.33
N PRO A 64 4.10 14.31 -4.60
CA PRO A 64 3.15 13.86 -5.63
C PRO A 64 2.69 12.39 -5.55
N LEU A 65 3.38 11.52 -4.79
CA LEU A 65 3.15 10.06 -4.79
C LEU A 65 2.77 9.47 -3.42
N ASP A 66 2.79 10.29 -2.36
CA ASP A 66 2.44 9.93 -0.98
C ASP A 66 3.54 9.17 -0.20
N ASN A 67 3.25 8.92 1.08
CA ASN A 67 4.05 8.10 1.98
C ASN A 67 3.20 6.92 2.50
N LEU A 68 3.67 5.70 2.28
CA LEU A 68 2.96 4.48 2.68
C LEU A 68 2.70 4.38 4.19
N CYS A 69 3.62 4.90 5.02
CA CYS A 69 3.47 4.86 6.48
C CYS A 69 2.41 5.83 7.01
N HIS A 70 2.06 6.86 6.23
CA HIS A 70 1.06 7.85 6.60
C HIS A 70 0.36 8.37 5.34
N PRO A 71 -0.54 7.58 4.74
CA PRO A 71 -1.17 7.93 3.48
C PRO A 71 -2.16 9.07 3.66
N VAL A 72 -1.95 10.16 2.92
CA VAL A 72 -2.80 11.37 2.97
C VAL A 72 -3.29 11.83 1.60
N SER A 73 -2.84 11.19 0.52
CA SER A 73 -3.15 11.56 -0.86
C SER A 73 -3.46 10.34 -1.73
N VAL A 74 -2.64 10.01 -2.73
CA VAL A 74 -2.97 9.02 -3.77
C VAL A 74 -3.10 7.59 -3.22
N ILE A 75 -2.35 7.25 -2.17
CA ILE A 75 -2.48 5.95 -1.50
C ILE A 75 -3.79 5.92 -0.72
N ARG A 76 -4.12 7.01 -0.02
CA ARG A 76 -5.37 7.13 0.73
C ARG A 76 -6.60 7.02 -0.17
N GLU A 77 -6.57 7.67 -1.32
CA GLU A 77 -7.64 7.57 -2.31
C GLU A 77 -7.83 6.13 -2.82
N ALA A 78 -6.72 5.42 -3.07
CA ALA A 78 -6.77 4.02 -3.48
C ALA A 78 -7.33 3.10 -2.37
N GLU A 79 -6.97 3.36 -1.10
CA GLU A 79 -7.53 2.67 0.06
C GLU A 79 -9.04 2.91 0.22
N GLU A 80 -9.51 4.13 -0.01
CA GLU A 80 -10.94 4.47 0.04
C GLU A 80 -11.74 3.79 -1.09
N LEU A 81 -11.18 3.75 -2.30
CA LEU A 81 -11.76 2.99 -3.42
C LEU A 81 -11.86 1.49 -3.10
N ALA A 82 -10.80 0.91 -2.53
CA ALA A 82 -10.79 -0.49 -2.10
C ALA A 82 -11.83 -0.74 -1.00
N ALA A 83 -11.92 0.12 0.01
CA ALA A 83 -12.90 0.00 1.08
C ALA A 83 -14.34 0.04 0.54
N ASP A 84 -14.64 0.93 -0.40
CA ASP A 84 -15.94 1.00 -1.08
C ASP A 84 -16.22 -0.26 -1.90
N ALA A 85 -15.25 -0.73 -2.69
CA ALA A 85 -15.40 -1.92 -3.54
C ALA A 85 -15.65 -3.21 -2.73
N PHE A 86 -14.97 -3.38 -1.60
CA PHE A 86 -15.11 -4.55 -0.73
C PHE A 86 -16.20 -4.40 0.35
N GLY A 87 -16.89 -3.26 0.40
CA GLY A 87 -17.93 -3.01 1.41
C GLY A 87 -17.38 -2.88 2.85
N ALA A 88 -16.11 -2.50 3.00
CA ALA A 88 -15.46 -2.34 4.30
C ALA A 88 -15.59 -0.91 4.84
N ALA A 89 -15.39 -0.74 6.15
CA ALA A 89 -15.27 0.60 6.74
C ALA A 89 -13.97 1.29 6.29
N HIS A 90 -12.87 0.53 6.28
CA HIS A 90 -11.54 0.94 5.87
C HIS A 90 -10.82 -0.21 5.14
N ALA A 91 -9.86 0.14 4.29
CA ALA A 91 -8.91 -0.79 3.70
C ALA A 91 -7.50 -0.20 3.86
N PHE A 92 -6.49 -1.07 3.93
CA PHE A 92 -5.09 -0.69 4.06
C PHE A 92 -4.26 -1.44 3.02
N LEU A 93 -3.44 -0.74 2.25
CA LEU A 93 -2.56 -1.37 1.27
C LEU A 93 -1.26 -1.82 1.93
N MET A 94 -0.98 -3.13 1.89
CA MET A 94 0.14 -3.75 2.60
C MET A 94 1.12 -4.39 1.62
N VAL A 95 2.40 -4.04 1.72
CA VAL A 95 3.48 -4.57 0.84
C VAL A 95 4.20 -5.79 1.43
N GLY A 96 4.08 -6.04 2.74
CA GLY A 96 4.71 -7.16 3.44
C GLY A 96 3.96 -8.50 3.35
N GLY A 97 2.98 -8.59 2.44
CA GLY A 97 2.06 -9.73 2.32
C GLY A 97 1.13 -9.90 3.53
N THR A 98 0.25 -10.91 3.46
CA THR A 98 -0.77 -11.15 4.49
C THR A 98 -0.17 -11.45 5.88
N THR A 99 1.05 -11.99 5.94
CA THR A 99 1.76 -12.21 7.21
C THR A 99 1.93 -10.90 7.99
N SER A 100 2.45 -9.86 7.33
CA SER A 100 2.60 -8.55 7.96
C SER A 100 1.24 -7.96 8.35
N SER A 101 0.21 -8.12 7.50
CA SER A 101 -1.14 -7.63 7.80
C SER A 101 -1.76 -8.29 9.03
N VAL A 102 -1.61 -9.62 9.17
CA VAL A 102 -2.10 -10.37 10.34
C VAL A 102 -1.37 -9.93 11.61
N GLN A 103 -0.05 -9.77 11.53
CA GLN A 103 0.74 -9.30 12.68
C GLN A 103 0.32 -7.89 13.09
N SER A 104 0.21 -6.95 12.15
CA SER A 104 -0.27 -5.60 12.43
C SER A 104 -1.68 -5.59 13.03
N MET A 105 -2.59 -6.42 12.52
CA MET A 105 -3.94 -6.55 13.06
C MET A 105 -3.94 -7.01 14.52
N VAL A 106 -3.22 -8.09 14.84
CA VAL A 106 -3.13 -8.63 16.20
C VAL A 106 -2.47 -7.63 17.16
N LEU A 107 -1.33 -7.05 16.78
CA LEU A 107 -0.59 -6.10 17.62
C LEU A 107 -1.34 -4.77 17.83
N THR A 108 -2.25 -4.42 16.93
CA THR A 108 -3.10 -3.22 17.09
C THR A 108 -4.31 -3.50 17.99
N ALA A 109 -4.90 -4.70 17.89
CA ALA A 109 -6.14 -5.04 18.58
C ALA A 109 -5.93 -5.64 19.99
N CYS A 110 -4.80 -6.31 20.22
CA CYS A 110 -4.52 -7.05 21.44
C CYS A 110 -3.27 -6.53 22.14
N LYS A 111 -3.29 -6.58 23.48
CA LYS A 111 -2.14 -6.30 24.36
C LYS A 111 -1.69 -7.58 25.05
N ARG A 112 -0.52 -7.51 25.69
CA ARG A 112 -0.01 -8.61 26.53
C ARG A 112 -1.04 -8.95 27.61
N GLY A 113 -1.42 -10.22 27.66
CA GLY A 113 -2.39 -10.74 28.63
C GLY A 113 -3.83 -10.78 28.12
N ASP A 114 -4.13 -10.17 26.97
CA ASP A 114 -5.44 -10.31 26.34
C ASP A 114 -5.64 -11.71 25.75
N GLU A 115 -6.89 -12.15 25.70
CA GLU A 115 -7.27 -13.43 25.10
C GLU A 115 -7.85 -13.20 23.69
N ILE A 116 -7.45 -14.06 22.74
CA ILE A 116 -7.92 -14.01 21.35
C ILE A 116 -8.50 -15.36 20.94
N ILE A 117 -9.70 -15.34 20.35
CA ILE A 117 -10.36 -16.54 19.82
C ILE A 117 -9.76 -16.88 18.46
N LEU A 118 -9.25 -18.11 18.33
CA LEU A 118 -8.59 -18.58 17.13
C LEU A 118 -9.11 -19.97 16.74
N PRO A 119 -9.37 -20.21 15.44
CA PRO A 119 -9.68 -21.55 14.98
C PRO A 119 -8.43 -22.43 15.03
N ARG A 120 -8.60 -23.76 15.20
CA ARG A 120 -7.46 -24.69 15.37
C ARG A 120 -6.52 -24.72 14.16
N ASN A 121 -7.03 -24.43 12.97
CA ASN A 121 -6.33 -24.45 11.69
C ASN A 121 -5.77 -23.06 11.28
N VAL A 122 -5.26 -22.28 12.24
CA VAL A 122 -4.64 -20.98 11.93
C VAL A 122 -3.37 -21.11 11.10
N HIS A 123 -3.13 -20.12 10.24
CA HIS A 123 -1.88 -20.00 9.50
C HIS A 123 -0.72 -19.66 10.45
N ARG A 124 0.50 -20.11 10.10
CA ARG A 124 1.71 -19.89 10.91
C ARG A 124 1.98 -18.42 11.26
N SER A 125 1.56 -17.49 10.40
CA SER A 125 1.67 -16.04 10.66
C SER A 125 0.91 -15.59 11.91
N VAL A 126 -0.25 -16.17 12.20
CA VAL A 126 -1.04 -15.85 13.39
C VAL A 126 -0.30 -16.33 14.65
N LEU A 127 0.19 -17.56 14.63
CA LEU A 127 0.97 -18.12 15.75
C LEU A 127 2.22 -17.28 16.02
N ASN A 128 2.94 -16.89 14.96
CA ASN A 128 4.10 -16.01 15.09
C ASN A 128 3.72 -14.64 15.68
N ALA A 129 2.53 -14.11 15.38
CA ALA A 129 2.06 -12.85 15.95
C ALA A 129 1.80 -12.94 17.46
N LEU A 130 1.42 -14.11 17.99
CA LEU A 130 1.22 -14.31 19.45
C LEU A 130 2.53 -14.41 20.24
N VAL A 131 3.64 -14.67 19.56
CA VAL A 131 4.97 -14.78 20.19
C VAL A 131 5.62 -13.40 20.37
N LEU A 132 5.26 -12.42 19.52
CA LEU A 132 5.75 -11.04 19.57
C LEU A 132 5.14 -10.28 20.77
#